data_AF-A0A183TTE2-F1
#
_entry.id   AF-A0A183TTE2-F1
#
_cell.length_a   1.000
_cell.length_b   1.000
_cell.length_c   1.000
_cell.angle_alpha   90.00
_cell.angle_beta   90.00
_cell.angle_gamma   90.00
#
_symmetry.space_group_name_H-M   'P 1'
#
loop_
_entity.id
_entity.type
_entity.pdbx_description
1 polymer ?
#
loop_
_entity_poly.entity_id
_entity_poly.type
_entity_poly.pdbx_seq_one_letter_code
_entity_poly.pdbx_strand_id
1 'polypeptide(L)'
;MGRIGVLGGSKEYSGAPYFAGITALYCGADIVHVFSAASAAQSIKCYSPELIVHPTLDNDVEKPTKWLERLHGLVIGPGLGMSENIPNTVEVPNKPMVIDADGIYIVAKHKDLISGYRKVIITPNVNEFSRLYKTILSEDPSDDKHETARLAKALGNVTIVRKGPTDIISDGDMRKYFPSICLHTLTASKQAHQVLTNRLSFRFFSYLQPLWACKLPVKSFGSSFCFKGP
;
A
#
# COMPACT_ATOMS: atom_id res chain seq x y z
N MET A 1 2.21 16.45 -11.06
CA MET A 1 0.94 15.70 -11.13
C MET A 1 1.13 14.29 -10.59
N GLY A 2 0.30 13.83 -9.66
CA GLY A 2 0.37 12.50 -9.03
C GLY A 2 -0.65 11.53 -9.64
N ARG A 3 -0.18 10.48 -10.33
CA ARG A 3 -1.02 9.41 -10.91
C ARG A 3 -0.83 8.14 -10.10
N ILE A 4 -1.87 7.68 -9.43
CA ILE A 4 -1.80 6.51 -8.54
C ILE A 4 -2.64 5.37 -9.13
N GLY A 5 -2.13 4.15 -9.06
CA GLY A 5 -2.89 2.94 -9.37
C GLY A 5 -3.21 2.15 -8.12
N VAL A 6 -4.43 1.62 -8.03
CA VAL A 6 -4.85 0.66 -7.02
C VAL A 6 -5.15 -0.65 -7.72
N LEU A 7 -4.45 -1.72 -7.35
CA LEU A 7 -4.66 -3.07 -7.84
C LEU A 7 -5.38 -3.84 -6.74
N GLY A 8 -6.65 -4.09 -6.97
CA GLY A 8 -7.55 -4.57 -5.94
C GLY A 8 -8.96 -4.79 -6.46
N GLY A 9 -9.75 -5.56 -5.74
CA GLY A 9 -11.13 -5.83 -6.09
C GLY A 9 -11.33 -7.22 -6.68
N SER A 10 -12.07 -8.03 -5.95
CA SER A 10 -12.54 -9.35 -6.35
C SER A 10 -14.07 -9.36 -6.43
N LYS A 11 -14.64 -10.48 -6.86
CA LYS A 11 -16.10 -10.70 -6.88
C LYS A 11 -16.75 -10.42 -5.52
N GLU A 12 -16.06 -10.73 -4.44
CA GLU A 12 -16.54 -10.57 -3.06
C GLU A 12 -16.18 -9.20 -2.46
N TYR A 13 -15.07 -8.59 -2.88
CA TYR A 13 -14.50 -7.42 -2.21
C TYR A 13 -14.37 -6.20 -3.12
N SER A 14 -15.48 -5.50 -3.38
CA SER A 14 -15.49 -4.25 -4.17
C SER A 14 -15.21 -2.97 -3.35
N GLY A 15 -15.43 -3.00 -2.03
CA GLY A 15 -15.30 -1.80 -1.17
C GLY A 15 -13.85 -1.40 -0.84
N ALA A 16 -12.97 -2.37 -0.60
CA ALA A 16 -11.57 -2.13 -0.26
C ALA A 16 -10.80 -1.30 -1.31
N PRO A 17 -10.84 -1.64 -2.62
CA PRO A 17 -10.16 -0.83 -3.65
C PRO A 17 -10.76 0.57 -3.79
N TYR A 18 -12.06 0.75 -3.55
CA TYR A 18 -12.69 2.07 -3.53
C TYR A 18 -12.09 2.97 -2.42
N PHE A 19 -12.00 2.46 -1.18
CA PHE A 19 -11.45 3.25 -0.07
C PHE A 19 -9.98 3.61 -0.27
N ALA A 20 -9.18 2.68 -0.81
CA ALA A 20 -7.79 2.96 -1.16
C ALA A 20 -7.70 4.05 -2.23
N GLY A 21 -8.55 3.98 -3.26
CA GLY A 21 -8.55 4.94 -4.36
C GLY A 21 -9.01 6.34 -3.96
N ILE A 22 -10.15 6.45 -3.27
CA ILE A 22 -10.69 7.75 -2.84
C ILE A 22 -9.76 8.43 -1.82
N THR A 23 -9.13 7.65 -0.94
CA THR A 23 -8.15 8.21 0.01
C THR A 23 -6.93 8.76 -0.72
N ALA A 24 -6.47 8.12 -1.80
CA ALA A 24 -5.38 8.65 -2.61
C ALA A 24 -5.75 10.01 -3.25
N LEU A 25 -6.99 10.18 -3.72
CA LEU A 25 -7.50 11.48 -4.19
C LEU A 25 -7.49 12.53 -3.07
N TYR A 26 -8.04 12.19 -1.89
CA TYR A 26 -8.04 13.09 -0.73
C TYR A 26 -6.63 13.47 -0.25
N CYS A 27 -5.64 12.59 -0.45
CA CYS A 27 -4.24 12.86 -0.15
C CYS A 27 -3.52 13.71 -1.21
N GLY A 28 -4.19 14.14 -2.27
CA GLY A 28 -3.65 15.02 -3.31
C GLY A 28 -3.14 14.32 -4.56
N ALA A 29 -3.58 13.08 -4.84
CA ALA A 29 -3.42 12.51 -6.18
C ALA A 29 -4.34 13.26 -7.16
N ASP A 30 -3.82 13.57 -8.36
CA ASP A 30 -4.63 14.23 -9.39
C ASP A 30 -5.52 13.23 -10.13
N ILE A 31 -5.00 12.02 -10.37
CA ILE A 31 -5.71 10.96 -11.09
C ILE A 31 -5.46 9.63 -10.38
N VAL A 32 -6.53 8.90 -10.11
CA VAL A 32 -6.48 7.57 -9.53
C VAL A 32 -7.10 6.56 -10.48
N HIS A 33 -6.31 5.55 -10.82
CA HIS A 33 -6.72 4.39 -11.60
C HIS A 33 -6.98 3.22 -10.65
N VAL A 34 -8.13 2.56 -10.75
CA VAL A 34 -8.42 1.34 -10.00
C VAL A 34 -8.48 0.18 -10.99
N PHE A 35 -7.64 -0.82 -10.83
CA PHE A 35 -7.63 -2.05 -11.61
C PHE A 35 -8.28 -3.14 -10.77
N SER A 36 -9.44 -3.63 -11.20
CA SER A 36 -10.24 -4.61 -10.47
C SER A 36 -10.71 -5.76 -11.35
N ALA A 37 -11.29 -6.79 -10.74
CA ALA A 37 -12.13 -7.74 -11.46
C ALA A 37 -13.35 -7.02 -12.07
N ALA A 38 -13.87 -7.53 -13.18
CA ALA A 38 -15.04 -6.98 -13.86
C ALA A 38 -16.28 -6.98 -12.96
N SER A 39 -16.41 -8.01 -12.13
CA SER A 39 -17.47 -8.14 -11.12
C SER A 39 -17.49 -7.01 -10.08
N ALA A 40 -16.33 -6.49 -9.70
CA ALA A 40 -16.20 -5.38 -8.75
C ALA A 40 -16.29 -4.00 -9.42
N ALA A 41 -15.92 -3.91 -10.70
CA ALA A 41 -15.71 -2.64 -11.38
C ALA A 41 -16.97 -1.78 -11.43
N GLN A 42 -18.14 -2.39 -11.70
CA GLN A 42 -19.41 -1.64 -11.77
C GLN A 42 -19.76 -1.01 -10.42
N SER A 43 -19.63 -1.76 -9.32
CA SER A 43 -19.91 -1.24 -7.98
C SER A 43 -18.99 -0.08 -7.61
N ILE A 44 -17.69 -0.17 -7.92
CA ILE A 44 -16.72 0.89 -7.62
C ILE A 44 -17.05 2.17 -8.42
N LYS A 45 -17.40 2.03 -9.70
CA LYS A 45 -17.81 3.16 -10.56
C LYS A 45 -19.06 3.88 -10.02
N CYS A 46 -19.98 3.14 -9.39
CA CYS A 46 -21.17 3.72 -8.77
C CYS A 46 -20.87 4.53 -7.51
N TYR A 47 -19.77 4.25 -6.79
CA TYR A 47 -19.43 4.98 -5.56
C TYR A 47 -18.81 6.35 -5.83
N SER A 48 -17.99 6.50 -6.86
CA SER A 48 -17.43 7.80 -7.23
C SER A 48 -17.09 7.88 -8.72
N PRO A 49 -17.53 8.93 -9.44
CA PRO A 49 -17.15 9.18 -10.82
C PRO A 49 -15.72 9.72 -10.97
N GLU A 50 -15.06 10.10 -9.87
CA GLU A 50 -13.68 10.62 -9.89
C GLU A 50 -12.63 9.52 -10.09
N LEU A 51 -12.97 8.27 -9.75
CA LEU A 51 -12.08 7.13 -9.91
C LEU A 51 -12.18 6.56 -11.32
N ILE A 52 -11.03 6.37 -11.99
CA ILE A 52 -10.98 5.72 -13.29
C ILE A 52 -10.82 4.22 -13.08
N VAL A 53 -11.93 3.47 -13.20
CA VAL A 53 -11.96 2.03 -12.92
C VAL A 53 -11.80 1.19 -14.18
N HIS A 54 -10.82 0.30 -14.17
CA HIS A 54 -10.41 -0.60 -15.24
C HIS A 54 -10.70 -2.06 -14.83
N PRO A 55 -11.66 -2.75 -15.49
CA PRO A 55 -11.96 -4.15 -15.22
C PRO A 55 -10.94 -5.08 -15.92
N THR A 56 -9.69 -5.11 -15.46
CA THR A 56 -8.57 -5.75 -16.18
C THR A 56 -7.81 -6.80 -15.35
N LEU A 57 -8.31 -7.19 -14.17
CA LEU A 57 -7.65 -8.23 -13.36
C LEU A 57 -8.10 -9.66 -13.69
N ASP A 58 -9.18 -9.81 -14.47
CA ASP A 58 -9.64 -11.12 -14.94
C ASP A 58 -8.74 -11.64 -16.07
N ASN A 59 -8.55 -12.96 -16.14
CA ASN A 59 -7.58 -13.62 -17.05
C ASN A 59 -7.82 -13.36 -18.54
N ASP A 60 -9.07 -13.07 -18.93
CA ASP A 60 -9.50 -12.97 -20.33
C ASP A 60 -9.41 -11.54 -20.88
N VAL A 61 -8.84 -10.61 -20.12
CA VAL A 61 -8.78 -9.18 -20.47
C VAL A 61 -7.36 -8.74 -20.82
N GLU A 62 -7.22 -7.82 -21.78
CA GLU A 62 -5.94 -7.18 -22.08
C GLU A 62 -5.30 -6.60 -20.81
N LYS A 63 -4.03 -6.94 -20.59
CA LYS A 63 -3.27 -6.45 -19.44
C LYS A 63 -3.23 -4.92 -19.43
N PRO A 64 -3.34 -4.27 -18.26
CA PRO A 64 -3.38 -2.81 -18.15
C PRO A 64 -2.00 -2.13 -18.33
N THR A 65 -1.04 -2.76 -19.03
CA THR A 65 0.37 -2.35 -19.12
C THR A 65 0.54 -0.88 -19.53
N LYS A 66 -0.23 -0.43 -20.54
CA LYS A 66 -0.22 0.97 -21.02
C LYS A 66 -0.54 1.99 -19.93
N TRP A 67 -1.42 1.62 -18.99
CA TRP A 67 -1.77 2.48 -17.87
C TRP A 67 -0.71 2.41 -16.78
N LEU A 68 -0.24 1.20 -16.46
CA LEU A 68 0.76 0.96 -15.42
C LEU A 68 2.05 1.76 -15.63
N GLU A 69 2.53 1.87 -16.88
CA GLU A 69 3.73 2.65 -17.22
C GLU A 69 3.61 4.14 -16.86
N ARG A 70 2.41 4.69 -17.00
CA ARG A 70 2.09 6.11 -16.77
C ARG A 70 1.94 6.43 -15.29
N LEU A 71 1.81 5.43 -14.43
CA LEU A 71 1.64 5.65 -12.99
C LEU A 71 2.93 6.13 -12.33
N HIS A 72 2.74 6.89 -11.24
CA HIS A 72 3.82 7.36 -10.37
C HIS A 72 3.93 6.53 -9.09
N GLY A 73 2.86 5.84 -8.69
CA GLY A 73 2.87 4.91 -7.57
C GLY A 73 1.72 3.90 -7.64
N LEU A 74 1.87 2.82 -6.89
CA LEU A 74 0.95 1.68 -6.86
C LEU A 74 0.53 1.32 -5.44
N VAL A 75 -0.71 0.90 -5.27
CA VAL A 75 -1.21 0.21 -4.09
C VAL A 75 -1.68 -1.15 -4.54
N ILE A 76 -1.20 -2.23 -3.94
CA ILE A 76 -1.50 -3.60 -4.33
C ILE A 76 -2.07 -4.34 -3.13
N GLY A 77 -3.19 -5.04 -3.32
CA GLY A 77 -3.74 -5.91 -2.28
C GLY A 77 -5.16 -5.63 -1.81
N PRO A 78 -5.67 -4.39 -1.78
CA PRO A 78 -7.01 -4.11 -1.26
C PRO A 78 -8.10 -4.93 -1.95
N GLY A 79 -8.61 -5.97 -1.28
CA GLY A 79 -9.68 -6.82 -1.79
C GLY A 79 -9.31 -7.59 -3.05
N LEU A 80 -8.04 -7.94 -3.28
CA LEU A 80 -7.65 -8.78 -4.42
C LEU A 80 -8.23 -10.20 -4.31
N GLY A 81 -8.48 -10.67 -3.08
CA GLY A 81 -8.83 -12.06 -2.83
C GLY A 81 -7.63 -12.99 -2.95
N MET A 82 -7.86 -14.28 -2.67
CA MET A 82 -6.82 -15.31 -2.62
C MET A 82 -6.74 -16.17 -3.90
N SER A 83 -7.33 -15.72 -5.02
CA SER A 83 -7.33 -16.50 -6.25
C SER A 83 -5.92 -16.54 -6.86
N GLU A 84 -5.48 -17.73 -7.29
CA GLU A 84 -4.10 -18.03 -7.69
C GLU A 84 -3.62 -17.31 -8.97
N ASN A 85 -4.48 -16.51 -9.61
CA ASN A 85 -4.22 -15.94 -10.93
C ASN A 85 -3.52 -14.56 -10.91
N ILE A 86 -3.53 -13.88 -9.77
CA ILE A 86 -3.00 -12.51 -9.63
C ILE A 86 -1.50 -12.37 -9.98
N PRO A 87 -0.60 -13.31 -9.64
CA PRO A 87 0.83 -13.21 -9.97
C PRO A 87 1.11 -13.17 -11.48
N ASN A 88 0.25 -13.78 -12.30
CA ASN A 88 0.43 -13.84 -13.76
C ASN A 88 -0.10 -12.59 -14.47
N THR A 89 -0.99 -11.84 -13.82
CA THR A 89 -1.72 -10.71 -14.44
C THR A 89 -0.94 -9.41 -14.39
N VAL A 90 -0.01 -9.24 -13.43
CA VAL A 90 0.66 -7.96 -13.21
C VAL A 90 2.17 -8.12 -13.14
N GLU A 91 2.85 -7.86 -14.26
CA GLU A 91 4.25 -7.47 -14.22
C GLU A 91 4.34 -6.15 -13.46
N VAL A 92 4.88 -6.21 -12.25
CA VAL A 92 4.89 -5.04 -11.39
C VAL A 92 5.98 -4.08 -11.88
N PRO A 93 5.63 -2.87 -12.35
CA PRO A 93 6.61 -1.94 -12.89
C PRO A 93 7.52 -1.40 -11.77
N ASN A 94 8.73 -0.97 -12.13
CA ASN A 94 9.70 -0.33 -11.22
C ASN A 94 9.22 1.07 -10.79
N LYS A 95 8.16 1.10 -9.97
CA LYS A 95 7.51 2.29 -9.40
C LYS A 95 7.37 2.14 -7.87
N PRO A 96 7.34 3.23 -7.10
CA PRO A 96 7.00 3.17 -5.69
C PRO A 96 5.69 2.43 -5.46
N MET A 97 5.66 1.51 -4.50
CA MET A 97 4.46 0.71 -4.24
C MET A 97 4.23 0.46 -2.76
N VAL A 98 2.95 0.34 -2.42
CA VAL A 98 2.49 -0.09 -1.12
C VAL A 98 1.74 -1.40 -1.27
N ILE A 99 2.11 -2.40 -0.47
CA ILE A 99 1.55 -3.73 -0.49
C ILE A 99 0.83 -3.97 0.83
N ASP A 100 -0.47 -4.25 0.76
CA ASP A 100 -1.33 -4.44 1.92
C ASP A 100 -2.23 -5.68 1.75
N ALA A 101 -2.81 -6.16 2.86
CA ALA A 101 -3.80 -7.24 2.86
C ALA A 101 -3.40 -8.46 2.00
N ASP A 102 -4.21 -8.83 1.01
CA ASP A 102 -3.99 -9.98 0.13
C ASP A 102 -2.70 -9.86 -0.70
N GLY A 103 -2.22 -8.64 -0.96
CA GLY A 103 -0.94 -8.40 -1.61
C GLY A 103 0.24 -8.95 -0.80
N ILE A 104 0.14 -8.91 0.53
CA ILE A 104 1.16 -9.46 1.44
C ILE A 104 1.23 -10.98 1.32
N TYR A 105 0.07 -11.63 1.17
CA TYR A 105 -0.01 -13.07 0.95
C TYR A 105 0.67 -13.48 -0.37
N ILE A 106 0.48 -12.70 -1.44
CA ILE A 106 1.15 -12.93 -2.73
C ILE A 106 2.67 -12.76 -2.59
N VAL A 107 3.11 -11.70 -1.91
CA VAL A 107 4.53 -11.48 -1.62
C VAL A 107 5.15 -12.63 -0.83
N ALA A 108 4.43 -13.19 0.15
CA ALA A 108 4.93 -14.32 0.93
C ALA A 108 5.23 -15.53 0.03
N LYS A 109 4.42 -15.79 -1.00
CA LYS A 109 4.63 -16.87 -1.97
C LYS A 109 5.70 -16.54 -3.02
N HIS A 110 5.82 -15.27 -3.40
CA HIS A 110 6.69 -14.81 -4.47
C HIS A 110 7.59 -13.66 -4.00
N LYS A 111 8.46 -13.93 -3.02
CA LYS A 111 9.36 -12.93 -2.44
C LYS A 111 10.24 -12.23 -3.47
N ASP A 112 10.56 -12.92 -4.57
CA ASP A 112 11.42 -12.41 -5.64
C ASP A 112 10.79 -11.23 -6.39
N LEU A 113 9.46 -11.05 -6.30
CA LEU A 113 8.77 -9.88 -6.87
C LEU A 113 9.20 -8.57 -6.23
N ILE A 114 9.63 -8.60 -4.98
CA ILE A 114 9.94 -7.40 -4.19
C ILE A 114 11.34 -7.41 -3.57
N SER A 115 12.04 -8.54 -3.62
CA SER A 115 13.33 -8.70 -2.97
C SER A 115 14.34 -7.68 -3.49
N GLY A 116 14.95 -6.91 -2.58
CA GLY A 116 15.92 -5.86 -2.95
C GLY A 116 15.28 -4.55 -3.42
N TYR A 117 13.95 -4.49 -3.52
CA TYR A 117 13.26 -3.33 -4.06
C TYR A 117 12.91 -2.30 -2.98
N ARG A 118 13.81 -1.33 -2.77
CA ARG A 118 13.72 -0.34 -1.69
C ARG A 118 12.54 0.65 -1.79
N LYS A 119 11.82 0.69 -2.91
CA LYS A 119 10.65 1.55 -3.10
C LYS A 119 9.33 0.84 -2.77
N VAL A 120 9.40 -0.32 -2.11
CA VAL A 120 8.25 -1.06 -1.59
C VAL A 120 8.06 -0.75 -0.12
N ILE A 121 6.80 -0.51 0.26
CA ILE A 121 6.36 -0.48 1.65
C ILE A 121 5.33 -1.60 1.83
N ILE A 122 5.54 -2.48 2.81
CA ILE A 122 4.58 -3.53 3.16
C ILE A 122 3.94 -3.17 4.50
N THR A 123 2.63 -3.34 4.63
CA THR A 123 1.88 -2.90 5.82
C THR A 123 1.19 -4.05 6.55
N PRO A 124 1.92 -5.07 7.04
CA PRO A 124 1.31 -6.23 7.67
C PRO A 124 0.66 -5.88 9.02
N ASN A 125 -0.53 -6.40 9.25
CA ASN A 125 -1.08 -6.56 10.59
C ASN A 125 -0.34 -7.66 11.39
N VAL A 126 -0.64 -7.82 12.68
CA VAL A 126 0.02 -8.81 13.55
C VAL A 126 -0.02 -10.23 12.95
N ASN A 127 -1.16 -10.65 12.40
CA ASN A 127 -1.33 -11.99 11.83
C ASN A 127 -0.61 -12.13 10.48
N GLU A 128 -0.70 -11.12 9.61
CA GLU A 128 0.01 -11.06 8.33
C GLU A 128 1.52 -11.05 8.54
N PHE A 129 2.01 -10.34 9.57
CA PHE A 129 3.41 -10.28 9.92
C PHE A 129 3.92 -11.66 10.33
N SER A 130 3.24 -12.34 11.28
CA SER A 130 3.66 -13.68 11.70
C SER A 130 3.65 -14.69 10.56
N ARG A 131 2.66 -14.63 9.67
CA ARG A 131 2.59 -15.48 8.47
C ARG A 131 3.75 -15.20 7.51
N LEU A 132 3.97 -13.93 7.16
CA LEU A 132 5.05 -13.51 6.27
C LEU A 132 6.42 -13.88 6.88
N TYR A 133 6.61 -13.63 8.17
CA TYR A 133 7.82 -13.98 8.91
C TYR A 133 8.12 -15.47 8.83
N LYS A 134 7.12 -16.31 9.13
CA LYS A 134 7.24 -17.77 9.05
C LYS A 134 7.55 -18.27 7.64
N THR A 135 6.90 -17.71 6.62
CA THR A 135 7.16 -18.11 5.24
C THR A 135 8.56 -17.72 4.76
N ILE A 136 9.07 -16.56 5.18
CA ILE A 136 10.37 -16.06 4.70
C ILE A 136 11.55 -16.61 5.50
N LEU A 137 11.40 -16.77 6.83
CA LEU A 137 12.49 -17.14 7.74
C LEU A 137 12.39 -18.57 8.28
N SER A 138 11.28 -19.29 8.04
CA SER A 138 11.05 -20.66 8.56
C SER A 138 11.04 -20.79 10.08
N GLU A 139 10.72 -19.71 10.79
CA GLU A 139 10.61 -19.64 12.25
C GLU A 139 9.45 -18.72 12.64
N ASP A 140 8.99 -18.76 13.89
CA ASP A 140 7.98 -17.84 14.40
C ASP A 140 8.66 -16.58 14.98
N PRO A 141 8.09 -15.38 14.77
CA PRO A 141 8.70 -14.15 15.28
C PRO A 141 8.63 -14.12 16.81
N SER A 142 9.70 -13.64 17.45
CA SER A 142 9.66 -13.28 18.86
C SER A 142 8.85 -11.99 19.09
N ASP A 143 8.64 -11.64 20.36
CA ASP A 143 7.98 -10.38 20.72
C ASP A 143 8.93 -9.15 20.61
N ASP A 144 10.17 -9.38 20.19
CA ASP A 144 11.15 -8.32 19.99
C ASP A 144 10.75 -7.40 18.83
N LYS A 145 11.04 -6.12 19.00
CA LYS A 145 10.87 -5.07 17.99
C LYS A 145 11.89 -5.24 16.84
N HIS A 146 13.04 -5.85 17.12
CA HIS A 146 14.07 -6.16 16.15
C HIS A 146 13.62 -7.16 15.07
N GLU A 147 12.55 -7.94 15.30
CA GLU A 147 12.03 -8.88 14.30
C GLU A 147 11.57 -8.20 13.02
N THR A 148 11.07 -6.97 13.12
CA THR A 148 10.66 -6.19 11.94
C THR A 148 11.88 -5.87 11.05
N ALA A 149 13.00 -5.51 11.67
CA ALA A 149 14.24 -5.24 10.96
C ALA A 149 14.84 -6.51 10.36
N ARG A 150 14.75 -7.64 11.07
CA ARG A 150 15.21 -8.94 10.58
C ARG A 150 14.45 -9.38 9.33
N LEU A 151 13.12 -9.26 9.35
CA LEU A 151 12.28 -9.56 8.19
C LEU A 151 12.57 -8.61 7.01
N ALA A 152 12.74 -7.32 7.29
CA ALA A 152 13.08 -6.33 6.27
C ALA A 152 14.40 -6.65 5.57
N LYS A 153 15.44 -7.06 6.31
CA LYS A 153 16.72 -7.52 5.74
C LYS A 153 16.55 -8.79 4.89
N ALA A 154 15.76 -9.74 5.36
CA ALA A 154 15.50 -11.00 4.65
C ALA A 154 14.78 -10.78 3.31
N LEU A 155 13.97 -9.72 3.21
CA LEU A 155 13.34 -9.25 1.97
C LEU A 155 14.21 -8.28 1.15
N GLY A 156 15.50 -8.15 1.48
CA GLY A 156 16.44 -7.30 0.74
C GLY A 156 16.32 -5.80 1.04
N ASN A 157 16.04 -5.46 2.31
CA ASN A 157 15.89 -4.08 2.80
C ASN A 157 14.65 -3.35 2.25
N VAL A 158 13.53 -4.09 2.21
CA VAL A 158 12.20 -3.54 1.95
C VAL A 158 11.68 -2.84 3.21
N THR A 159 10.94 -1.75 3.06
CA THR A 159 10.33 -1.07 4.22
C THR A 159 9.10 -1.85 4.69
N ILE A 160 9.07 -2.21 5.97
CA ILE A 160 7.95 -2.88 6.62
C ILE A 160 7.36 -1.94 7.67
N VAL A 161 6.04 -1.79 7.66
CA VAL A 161 5.26 -1.14 8.71
C VAL A 161 4.40 -2.18 9.41
N ARG A 162 4.91 -2.76 10.50
CA ARG A 162 4.20 -3.73 11.33
C ARG A 162 3.15 -2.99 12.17
N LYS A 163 1.87 -3.20 11.84
CA LYS A 163 0.74 -2.59 12.55
C LYS A 163 0.50 -3.27 13.89
N GLY A 164 0.28 -2.49 14.95
CA GLY A 164 0.02 -2.99 16.31
C GLY A 164 -0.44 -1.88 17.26
N PRO A 165 -0.44 -2.10 18.59
CA PRO A 165 -0.69 -1.04 19.57
C PRO A 165 0.29 0.13 19.42
N THR A 166 1.52 -0.17 19.01
CA THR A 166 2.51 0.79 18.52
C THR A 166 3.04 0.24 17.21
N ASP A 167 2.96 1.05 16.16
CA ASP A 167 3.44 0.65 14.84
C ASP A 167 4.98 0.67 14.82
N ILE A 168 5.58 -0.37 14.24
CA ILE A 168 7.03 -0.50 14.10
C ILE A 168 7.39 -0.40 12.63
N ILE A 169 8.32 0.49 12.31
CA ILE A 169 8.78 0.71 10.94
C ILE A 169 10.26 0.34 10.84
N SER A 170 10.63 -0.44 9.82
CA SER A 170 12.03 -0.74 9.53
C SER A 170 12.25 -1.06 8.06
N ASP A 171 13.38 -0.60 7.51
CA ASP A 171 13.91 -0.92 6.19
C ASP A 171 15.12 -1.87 6.26
N GLY A 172 15.30 -2.53 7.40
CA GLY A 172 16.49 -3.31 7.74
C GLY A 172 17.39 -2.58 8.73
N ASP A 173 17.32 -1.25 8.82
CA ASP A 173 17.87 -0.50 9.94
C ASP A 173 16.76 -0.14 10.94
N MET A 174 17.14 0.03 12.21
CA MET A 174 16.24 0.54 13.25
C MET A 174 16.00 2.03 13.02
N ARG A 175 14.94 2.37 12.27
CA ARG A 175 14.54 3.77 12.05
C ARG A 175 13.18 4.06 12.67
N LYS A 176 13.24 4.75 13.81
CA LYS A 176 12.17 5.50 14.51
C LYS A 176 10.88 4.75 14.84
N TYR A 177 10.63 4.66 16.14
CA TYR A 177 9.31 4.41 16.73
C TYR A 177 8.46 5.67 16.62
N PHE A 178 7.26 5.58 16.07
CA PHE A 178 6.28 6.66 16.14
C PHE A 178 5.07 6.18 16.95
N PRO A 179 4.60 6.95 17.94
CA PRO A 179 3.30 6.65 18.57
C PRO A 179 2.22 6.75 17.48
N SER A 180 1.46 5.65 17.33
CA SER A 180 0.36 5.40 16.39
C SER A 180 0.04 6.57 15.46
N ILE A 181 0.62 6.56 14.25
CA ILE A 181 0.34 7.54 13.20
C ILE A 181 -0.35 6.83 12.05
N CYS A 182 -1.63 7.17 11.87
CA CYS A 182 -2.44 7.25 10.64
C CYS A 182 -1.88 6.66 9.32
N LEU A 183 -1.45 5.39 9.33
CA LEU A 183 -1.32 4.57 8.13
C LEU A 183 -2.62 3.79 7.84
N HIS A 184 -3.50 3.69 8.84
CA HIS A 184 -4.79 3.02 8.78
C HIS A 184 -5.71 3.50 7.66
N THR A 185 -5.54 4.73 7.16
CA THR A 185 -6.49 5.33 6.22
C THR A 185 -6.38 4.81 4.79
N LEU A 186 -5.24 4.21 4.41
CA LEU A 186 -5.06 3.67 3.04
C LEU A 186 -5.17 2.14 2.97
N THR A 187 -4.97 1.47 4.10
CA THR A 187 -5.05 0.01 4.23
C THR A 187 -6.45 -0.39 4.71
N ALA A 188 -7.47 -0.03 3.92
CA ALA A 188 -8.87 -0.23 4.28
C ALA A 188 -9.31 -1.69 4.08
N SER A 189 -8.89 -2.59 4.97
CA SER A 189 -9.50 -3.91 5.10
C SER A 189 -10.52 -4.00 6.24
N LYS A 190 -10.49 -3.07 7.21
CA LYS A 190 -11.52 -3.00 8.27
C LYS A 190 -11.90 -1.55 8.60
N GLN A 191 -13.16 -1.22 8.32
CA GLN A 191 -13.95 -0.07 8.81
C GLN A 191 -13.90 1.22 7.99
N ALA A 192 -14.98 1.41 7.22
CA ALA A 192 -15.45 2.65 6.59
C ALA A 192 -15.60 3.85 7.55
N HIS A 193 -15.51 3.66 8.86
CA HIS A 193 -15.68 4.73 9.86
C HIS A 193 -14.44 5.62 10.04
N GLN A 194 -13.24 5.13 9.71
CA GLN A 194 -11.98 5.86 9.99
C GLN A 194 -11.59 6.88 8.91
N VAL A 195 -12.12 6.73 7.68
CA VAL A 195 -11.75 7.57 6.53
C VAL A 195 -12.42 8.94 6.57
N LEU A 196 -13.60 9.06 7.19
CA LEU A 196 -14.41 10.28 7.20
C LEU A 196 -14.07 11.27 8.34
N THR A 197 -13.38 10.84 9.40
CA THR A 197 -13.27 11.66 10.63
C THR A 197 -11.94 12.37 10.87
N ASN A 198 -10.88 12.09 10.10
CA ASN A 198 -9.54 12.48 10.55
C ASN A 198 -8.73 13.30 9.55
N ARG A 199 -8.46 14.56 9.95
CA ARG A 199 -7.37 15.45 9.47
C ARG A 199 -5.95 14.83 9.54
N LEU A 200 -5.82 13.54 9.88
CA LEU A 200 -4.57 12.82 10.11
C LEU A 200 -4.09 12.01 8.90
N SER A 201 -4.88 11.88 7.82
CA SER A 201 -4.50 11.22 6.56
C SER A 201 -3.34 11.90 5.80
N PHE A 202 -2.92 13.09 6.24
CA PHE A 202 -1.76 13.80 5.69
C PHE A 202 -0.42 13.06 5.85
N ARG A 203 -0.32 12.08 6.76
CA ARG A 203 0.99 11.52 7.16
C ARG A 203 1.53 10.36 6.31
N PHE A 204 0.68 9.69 5.53
CA PHE A 204 1.14 8.72 4.52
C PHE A 204 2.03 9.38 3.46
N PHE A 205 1.68 10.61 3.06
CA PHE A 205 2.49 11.41 2.13
C PHE A 205 3.84 11.78 2.73
N SER A 206 3.94 12.06 4.05
CA SER A 206 5.24 12.32 4.69
C SER A 206 6.17 11.11 4.78
N TYR A 207 5.66 9.86 4.72
CA TYR A 207 6.50 8.66 4.58
C TYR A 207 6.97 8.42 3.14
N LEU A 208 6.21 8.89 2.15
CA LEU A 208 6.60 8.87 0.75
C LEU A 208 7.42 10.10 0.34
N GLN A 209 7.44 11.18 1.14
CA GLN A 209 8.23 12.38 0.88
C GLN A 209 9.73 12.10 0.68
N PRO A 210 10.42 11.25 1.47
CA PRO A 210 11.82 10.93 1.19
C PRO A 210 12.03 10.21 -0.15
N LEU A 211 11.05 9.43 -0.61
CA LEU A 211 11.08 8.71 -1.90
C LEU A 211 10.60 9.58 -3.08
N TRP A 212 9.83 10.64 -2.83
CA TRP A 212 9.21 11.51 -3.84
C TRP A 212 9.78 12.94 -3.92
N ALA A 213 10.54 13.40 -2.92
CA ALA A 213 11.11 14.75 -2.85
C ALA A 213 12.17 15.06 -3.91
N CYS A 214 12.53 14.12 -4.78
CA CYS A 214 13.50 14.39 -5.83
C CYS A 214 13.00 15.28 -6.98
N LYS A 215 11.69 15.57 -7.15
CA LYS A 215 11.22 16.36 -8.33
C LYS A 215 9.94 17.23 -8.23
N LEU A 216 9.35 17.52 -7.06
CA LEU A 216 8.17 18.39 -7.01
C LEU A 216 8.40 19.68 -6.19
N PRO A 217 8.16 20.89 -6.77
CA PRO A 217 8.22 22.14 -6.03
C PRO A 217 7.02 22.22 -5.09
N VAL A 218 7.32 22.31 -3.79
CA VAL A 218 6.33 22.46 -2.72
C VAL A 218 5.73 23.87 -2.81
N LYS A 219 4.46 23.99 -3.21
CA LYS A 219 3.69 25.20 -2.90
C LYS A 219 3.27 25.12 -1.44
N SER A 220 3.87 25.98 -0.63
CA SER A 220 3.60 26.20 0.78
C SER A 220 2.12 26.53 1.03
N PHE A 221 1.48 25.79 1.93
CA PHE A 221 0.29 26.27 2.63
C PHE A 221 0.58 26.25 4.13
N GLY A 222 0.59 27.45 4.72
CA GLY A 222 0.16 27.70 6.10
C GLY A 222 1.01 27.11 7.22
N SER A 223 2.06 27.84 7.58
CA SER A 223 2.80 27.76 8.83
C SER A 223 1.92 27.84 10.07
N SER A 224 2.01 26.85 10.97
CA SER A 224 1.90 27.01 12.42
C SER A 224 2.25 25.67 13.08
N PHE A 225 3.53 25.41 13.33
CA PHE A 225 4.02 24.71 14.53
C PHE A 225 5.55 24.78 14.47
N CYS A 226 6.06 25.77 15.20
CA CYS A 226 7.46 26.07 15.37
C CYS A 226 8.12 24.91 16.15
N PHE A 227 9.12 24.27 15.57
CA PHE A 227 10.02 23.38 16.30
C PHE A 227 10.87 24.22 17.26
N LYS A 228 10.73 23.99 18.56
CA LYS A 228 11.81 24.24 19.53
C LYS A 228 12.14 22.91 20.22
N GLY A 229 13.39 22.49 20.05
CA GLY A 229 13.97 21.34 20.76
C GLY A 229 14.06 21.59 22.27
N PRO A 230 14.35 20.53 23.02
CA PRO A 230 15.72 20.37 23.54
C PRO A 230 16.52 19.29 22.81
#